data_AF-A0A397WML0-F1
#
_entry.id   AF-A0A397WML0-F1
#
_cell.length_a   1.000
_cell.length_b   1.000
_cell.length_c   1.000
_cell.angle_alpha   90.00
_cell.angle_beta   90.00
_cell.angle_gamma   90.00
#
_symmetry.space_group_name_H-M   'P 1'
#
loop_
_entity.id
_entity.type
_entity.pdbx_description
1 polymer ?
#
loop_
_entity_poly.entity_id
_entity_poly.type
_entity_poly.pdbx_seq_one_letter_code
_entity_poly.pdbx_strand_id
1 'polypeptide(L)'
;MEKAWVFIAIGLLLGEGHFGKKEYRNQGRIVFSNTNPVYVRLVYKLFTEFFNVPKNKIKVYIYYNLNYYKLVEEIRMFWSKSLKIPDEYIRIYTYKRDIKRITRQSERWGICQLRIDDVNIKDRIENFLSSLFQKYYIEG
;
A
#
# COMPACT_ATOMS: atom_id res chain seq x y z
N MET A 1 -24.18 -3.72 -6.76
CA MET A 1 -23.30 -4.73 -6.14
C MET A 1 -21.89 -4.18 -6.05
N GLU A 2 -21.28 -4.22 -4.88
CA GLU A 2 -19.85 -3.92 -4.75
C GLU A 2 -19.06 -4.89 -5.63
N LYS A 3 -18.15 -4.38 -6.44
CA LYS A 3 -17.41 -5.19 -7.42
C LYS A 3 -16.46 -6.14 -6.67
N ALA A 4 -16.36 -7.40 -7.07
CA ALA A 4 -15.55 -8.43 -6.40
C ALA A 4 -14.11 -7.99 -6.07
N TRP A 5 -13.50 -7.16 -6.92
CA TRP A 5 -12.15 -6.63 -6.69
C TRP A 5 -12.03 -5.78 -5.42
N VAL A 6 -13.11 -5.12 -4.97
CA VAL A 6 -13.13 -4.31 -3.73
C VAL A 6 -12.90 -5.20 -2.52
N PHE A 7 -13.62 -6.31 -2.42
CA PHE A 7 -13.47 -7.28 -1.33
C PHE A 7 -12.07 -7.91 -1.32
N ILE A 8 -11.51 -8.25 -2.48
CA ILE A 8 -10.14 -8.76 -2.59
C ILE A 8 -9.14 -7.71 -2.10
N ALA A 9 -9.32 -6.44 -2.50
CA ALA A 9 -8.45 -5.34 -2.08
C ALA A 9 -8.54 -5.06 -0.57
N ILE A 10 -9.76 -5.12 0.00
CA ILE A 10 -9.98 -5.00 1.43
C ILE A 10 -9.31 -6.15 2.18
N GLY A 11 -9.45 -7.38 1.71
CA GLY A 11 -8.78 -8.55 2.29
C GLY A 11 -7.26 -8.38 2.32
N LEU A 12 -6.66 -7.90 1.23
CA LEU A 12 -5.22 -7.57 1.19
C LEU A 12 -4.86 -6.47 2.18
N LEU A 13 -5.65 -5.39 2.23
CA LEU A 13 -5.40 -4.27 3.13
C LEU A 13 -5.51 -4.70 4.61
N LEU A 14 -6.45 -5.57 4.95
CA LEU A 14 -6.61 -6.09 6.30
C LEU A 14 -5.51 -7.10 6.67
N GLY A 15 -5.10 -7.94 5.72
CA GLY A 15 -4.10 -8.98 5.95
C GLY A 15 -2.66 -8.48 6.04
N GLU A 16 -2.30 -7.47 5.24
CA GLU A 16 -0.93 -6.96 5.17
C GLU A 16 -0.78 -5.46 5.47
N GLY A 17 -1.91 -4.75 5.58
CA GLY A 17 -1.89 -3.35 5.97
C GLY A 17 -1.69 -3.15 7.46
N HIS A 18 -1.34 -1.93 7.81
CA HIS A 18 -1.17 -1.49 9.18
C HIS A 18 -1.95 -0.19 9.40
N PHE A 19 -2.84 -0.21 10.39
CA PHE A 19 -3.60 0.95 10.84
C PHE A 19 -2.99 1.46 12.14
N GLY A 20 -2.64 2.74 12.15
CA GLY A 20 -2.06 3.41 13.31
C GLY A 20 -3.01 3.35 14.51
N LYS A 21 -2.48 2.97 15.68
CA LYS A 21 -3.27 2.94 16.92
C LYS A 21 -3.33 4.34 17.55
N LYS A 22 -4.43 4.61 18.26
CA LYS A 22 -4.68 5.89 18.94
C LYS A 22 -3.63 6.24 19.99
N GLU A 23 -3.04 5.22 20.61
CA GLU A 23 -2.00 5.35 21.64
C GLU A 23 -0.64 5.84 21.10
N TYR A 24 -0.44 5.87 19.78
CA TYR A 24 0.83 6.26 19.15
C TYR A 24 0.71 7.59 18.40
N ARG A 25 1.84 8.28 18.23
CA ARG A 25 1.97 9.54 17.45
C ARG A 25 1.45 9.48 16.01
N ASN A 26 1.19 8.29 15.48
CA ASN A 26 0.77 8.06 14.09
C ASN A 26 -0.70 7.59 14.00
N GLN A 27 -1.59 8.11 14.85
CA GLN A 27 -2.99 7.68 14.94
C GLN A 27 -3.75 7.70 13.61
N GLY A 28 -3.47 8.66 12.71
CA GLY A 28 -4.10 8.76 11.39
C GLY A 28 -3.43 7.95 10.28
N ARG A 29 -2.47 7.07 10.61
CA ARG A 29 -1.68 6.37 9.59
C ARG A 29 -2.38 5.13 9.08
N ILE A 30 -2.37 4.95 7.76
CA ILE A 30 -2.63 3.67 7.09
C ILE A 30 -1.41 3.36 6.23
N VAL A 31 -0.88 2.15 6.37
CA VAL A 31 0.24 1.66 5.57
C VAL A 31 -0.16 0.37 4.88
N PHE A 32 0.20 0.22 3.61
CA PHE A 32 0.18 -1.06 2.92
C PHE A 32 1.52 -1.23 2.21
N SER A 33 2.24 -2.33 2.43
CA SER A 33 3.56 -2.57 1.83
C SER A 33 3.62 -3.96 1.20
N ASN A 34 4.03 -4.06 -0.07
CA ASN A 34 4.17 -5.34 -0.74
C ASN A 34 5.21 -5.27 -1.87
N THR A 35 5.83 -6.40 -2.23
CA THR A 35 6.73 -6.52 -3.39
C THR A 35 5.97 -6.84 -4.67
N ASN A 36 4.79 -7.45 -4.58
CA ASN A 36 3.95 -7.82 -5.71
C ASN A 36 3.21 -6.58 -6.26
N PRO A 37 3.51 -6.15 -7.50
CA PRO A 37 2.91 -4.94 -8.08
C PRO A 37 1.40 -5.07 -8.31
N VAL A 38 0.87 -6.28 -8.48
CA VAL A 38 -0.57 -6.50 -8.65
C VAL A 38 -1.32 -6.11 -7.37
N TYR A 39 -0.81 -6.54 -6.20
CA TYR A 39 -1.44 -6.27 -4.92
C TYR A 39 -1.37 -4.79 -4.56
N VAL A 40 -0.21 -4.17 -4.78
CA VAL A 40 -0.05 -2.72 -4.56
C VAL A 40 -0.98 -1.92 -5.46
N ARG A 41 -1.09 -2.26 -6.76
CA ARG A 41 -2.04 -1.58 -7.66
C ARG A 41 -3.48 -1.75 -7.21
N LEU A 42 -3.85 -2.94 -6.73
CA LEU A 42 -5.21 -3.22 -6.30
C LEU A 42 -5.58 -2.40 -5.05
N VAL A 43 -4.69 -2.30 -4.07
CA VAL A 43 -4.90 -1.45 -2.88
C VAL A 43 -4.82 0.04 -3.21
N TYR A 44 -3.93 0.46 -4.10
CA TYR A 44 -3.88 1.84 -4.59
C TYR A 44 -5.19 2.23 -5.29
N LYS A 45 -5.74 1.33 -6.09
CA LYS A 45 -7.05 1.50 -6.73
C LYS A 45 -8.19 1.56 -5.71
N LEU A 46 -8.16 0.72 -4.67
CA LEU A 46 -9.11 0.79 -3.57
C LEU A 46 -9.11 2.18 -2.92
N PHE A 47 -7.93 2.73 -2.61
CA PHE A 47 -7.84 4.08 -2.03
C PHE A 47 -8.34 5.16 -2.98
N THR A 48 -7.90 5.14 -4.24
CA THR A 48 -8.17 6.24 -5.19
C THR A 48 -9.54 6.20 -5.83
N GLU A 49 -10.06 5.02 -6.20
CA GLU A 49 -11.33 4.89 -6.93
C GLU A 49 -12.53 4.55 -6.04
N PHE A 50 -12.34 3.74 -4.99
CA PHE A 50 -13.44 3.35 -4.11
C PHE A 50 -13.59 4.34 -2.95
N PHE A 51 -12.52 4.59 -2.21
CA PHE A 51 -12.54 5.55 -1.10
C PHE A 51 -12.34 7.00 -1.55
N ASN A 52 -12.09 7.26 -2.83
CA ASN A 52 -11.86 8.61 -3.37
C ASN A 52 -10.81 9.39 -2.56
N VAL A 53 -9.74 8.72 -2.11
CA VAL A 53 -8.63 9.36 -1.42
C VAL A 53 -7.85 10.21 -2.43
N PRO A 54 -7.66 11.52 -2.17
CA PRO A 54 -6.85 12.36 -3.04
C PRO A 54 -5.44 11.78 -3.25
N LYS A 55 -4.98 11.71 -4.50
CA LYS A 55 -3.68 11.08 -4.82
C LYS A 55 -2.50 11.72 -4.06
N ASN A 56 -2.54 13.04 -3.85
CA ASN A 56 -1.52 13.77 -3.08
C ASN A 56 -1.49 13.42 -1.58
N LYS A 57 -2.53 12.76 -1.05
CA LYS A 57 -2.58 12.23 0.32
C LYS A 57 -1.99 10.82 0.43
N ILE A 58 -1.73 10.16 -0.71
CA ILE A 58 -1.13 8.83 -0.77
C ILE A 58 0.35 8.99 -1.08
N LYS A 59 1.19 8.82 -0.08
CA LYS A 59 2.65 8.83 -0.23
C LYS A 59 3.10 7.46 -0.73
N VAL A 60 3.96 7.45 -1.73
CA VAL A 60 4.54 6.22 -2.28
C VAL A 60 6.01 6.15 -1.92
N TYR A 61 6.38 5.10 -1.19
CA TYR A 61 7.73 4.84 -0.74
C TYR A 61 8.23 3.52 -1.28
N ILE A 62 9.42 3.50 -1.87
CA ILE A 62 10.08 2.26 -2.28
C ILE A 62 11.28 2.01 -1.39
N TYR A 63 11.31 0.85 -0.75
CA TYR A 63 12.44 0.39 0.04
C TYR A 63 13.16 -0.69 -0.77
N TYR A 64 14.45 -0.49 -1.05
CA TYR A 64 15.23 -1.48 -1.80
C TYR A 64 16.60 -1.72 -1.20
N ASN A 65 17.11 -2.92 -1.45
CA ASN A 65 18.40 -3.37 -0.93
C ASN A 65 19.54 -3.08 -1.93
N LEU A 66 20.48 -2.22 -1.54
CA LEU A 66 21.63 -1.84 -2.36
C LEU A 66 22.55 -3.01 -2.72
N ASN A 67 22.58 -4.07 -1.89
CA ASN A 67 23.47 -5.21 -2.13
C ASN A 67 23.05 -6.04 -3.35
N TYR A 68 21.81 -5.89 -3.83
CA TYR A 68 21.25 -6.73 -4.89
C TYR A 68 20.70 -5.96 -6.10
N TYR A 69 20.41 -4.66 -5.94
CA TYR A 69 19.80 -3.86 -7.01
C TYR A 69 20.71 -2.69 -7.37
N LYS A 70 21.06 -2.60 -8.65
CA LYS A 70 22.08 -1.64 -9.13
C LYS A 70 21.50 -0.37 -9.76
N LEU A 71 20.23 -0.36 -10.16
CA LEU A 71 19.64 0.74 -10.93
C LEU A 71 18.36 1.26 -10.26
N VAL A 72 18.51 2.36 -9.51
CA VAL A 72 17.42 3.04 -8.79
C VAL A 72 16.35 3.54 -9.74
N GLU A 73 16.79 4.03 -10.89
CA GLU A 73 15.98 4.57 -11.96
C GLU A 73 15.06 3.50 -12.55
N GLU A 74 15.54 2.26 -12.74
CA GLU A 74 14.70 1.16 -13.22
C GLU A 74 13.56 0.85 -12.23
N ILE A 75 13.88 0.82 -10.93
CA ILE A 75 12.89 0.58 -9.87
C ILE A 75 11.85 1.71 -9.86
N ARG A 76 12.31 2.95 -9.96
CA ARG A 76 11.45 4.13 -9.97
C ARG A 76 10.50 4.10 -11.17
N MET A 77 11.03 3.87 -12.37
CA MET A 77 10.26 3.78 -13.62
C MET A 77 9.24 2.63 -13.56
N PHE A 78 9.64 1.47 -13.03
CA PHE A 78 8.75 0.32 -12.87
C PHE A 78 7.52 0.65 -12.01
N TRP A 79 7.72 1.26 -10.84
CA TRP A 79 6.62 1.61 -9.94
C TRP A 79 5.79 2.78 -10.46
N SER A 80 6.42 3.77 -11.10
CA SER A 80 5.72 4.85 -11.80
C SER A 80 4.76 4.31 -12.86
N LYS A 81 5.23 3.42 -13.74
CA LYS A 81 4.41 2.77 -14.77
C LYS A 81 3.32 1.88 -14.16
N SER A 82 3.65 1.14 -13.10
CA SER A 82 2.71 0.25 -12.42
C SER A 82 1.56 1.03 -11.79
N LEU A 83 1.84 2.11 -11.06
CA LEU A 83 0.82 2.89 -10.35
C LEU A 83 0.20 4.00 -11.23
N LYS A 84 0.74 4.23 -12.43
CA LYS A 84 0.38 5.34 -13.31
C LYS A 84 0.49 6.68 -12.59
N ILE A 85 1.59 6.87 -11.88
CA ILE A 85 1.94 8.12 -11.20
C ILE A 85 3.26 8.65 -11.74
N PRO A 86 3.45 9.97 -11.82
CA PRO A 86 4.74 10.54 -12.14
C PRO A 86 5.81 10.13 -11.10
N ASP A 87 7.04 10.00 -11.55
CA ASP A 87 8.12 9.38 -10.78
C ASP A 87 8.64 10.27 -9.65
N GLU A 88 8.40 11.57 -9.72
CA GLU A 88 8.68 12.57 -8.68
C GLU A 88 7.81 12.38 -7.41
N TYR A 89 6.67 11.70 -7.53
CA TYR A 89 5.82 11.36 -6.36
C TYR A 89 6.34 10.15 -5.59
N ILE A 90 7.34 9.45 -6.13
CA ILE A 90 7.92 8.26 -5.52
C ILE A 90 9.15 8.68 -4.70
N ARG A 91 9.17 8.32 -3.43
CA ARG A 91 10.34 8.49 -2.56
C ARG A 91 11.04 7.16 -2.39
N ILE A 92 12.35 7.13 -2.59
CA ILE A 92 13.13 5.90 -2.54
C ILE A 92 14.02 5.93 -1.30
N TYR A 93 14.03 4.82 -0.56
CA TYR A 93 14.87 4.60 0.60
C TYR A 93 15.72 3.35 0.40
N THR A 94 17.01 3.49 0.66
CA THR A 94 17.98 2.42 0.56
C THR A 94 18.23 1.77 1.89
N TYR A 95 18.48 0.46 1.87
CA TYR A 95 19.06 -0.24 2.99
C TYR A 95 20.10 -1.24 2.50
N LYS A 96 21.00 -1.64 3.41
CA LYS A 96 21.96 -2.73 3.18
C LYS A 96 21.62 -3.84 4.16
N ARG A 97 21.32 -5.02 3.63
CA ARG A 97 21.09 -6.23 4.43
C ARG A 97 21.58 -7.41 3.62
N ASP A 98 22.33 -8.32 4.23
CA ASP A 98 22.69 -9.56 3.56
C ASP A 98 21.48 -10.49 3.56
N ILE A 99 21.04 -10.87 2.36
CA ILE A 99 19.92 -11.78 2.17
C ILE A 99 20.50 -13.06 1.57
N LYS A 100 20.28 -14.21 2.20
CA LYS A 100 20.84 -15.48 1.71
C LYS A 100 20.45 -15.80 0.27
N ARG A 101 19.26 -15.36 -0.18
CA ARG A 101 18.78 -15.50 -1.56
C ARG A 101 17.59 -14.58 -1.83
N ILE A 102 17.53 -13.98 -3.02
CA ILE A 102 16.28 -13.42 -3.56
C ILE A 102 15.47 -14.61 -4.07
N THR A 103 14.28 -14.81 -3.51
CA THR A 103 13.47 -16.00 -3.80
C THR A 103 12.33 -15.71 -4.76
N ARG A 104 11.93 -14.44 -4.91
CA ARG A 104 10.81 -14.04 -5.78
C ARG A 104 11.23 -12.97 -6.77
N GLN A 105 10.79 -13.12 -8.02
CA GLN A 105 11.05 -12.12 -9.07
C GLN A 105 10.49 -10.74 -8.72
N SER A 106 9.38 -10.68 -7.97
CA SER A 106 8.78 -9.42 -7.51
C SER A 106 9.66 -8.64 -6.54
N GLU A 107 10.55 -9.31 -5.81
CA GLU A 107 11.49 -8.67 -4.90
C GLU A 107 12.50 -7.81 -5.68
N ARG A 108 12.70 -8.05 -6.99
CA ARG A 108 13.61 -7.26 -7.86
C ARG A 108 13.32 -5.76 -7.83
N TRP A 109 12.07 -5.39 -7.60
CA TRP A 109 11.62 -4.00 -7.66
C TRP A 109 11.56 -3.35 -6.27
N GLY A 110 12.09 -4.01 -5.24
CA GLY A 110 11.97 -3.57 -3.86
C GLY A 110 10.55 -3.70 -3.31
N ILE A 111 10.36 -3.18 -2.11
CA ILE A 111 9.07 -3.15 -1.41
C ILE A 111 8.42 -1.80 -1.70
N CYS A 112 7.24 -1.80 -2.33
CA CYS A 112 6.45 -0.59 -2.48
C CYS A 112 5.49 -0.45 -1.30
N GLN A 113 5.51 0.71 -0.69
CA GLN A 113 4.66 1.10 0.40
C GLN A 113 3.76 2.27 -0.01
N LEU A 114 2.46 2.08 0.17
CA LEU A 114 1.46 3.13 0.14
C LEU A 114 1.25 3.61 1.58
N ARG A 115 1.29 4.92 1.80
CA ARG A 115 1.05 5.51 3.11
C ARG A 115 0.08 6.67 3.03
N ILE A 116 -0.93 6.64 3.88
CA ILE A 116 -1.82 7.76 4.16
C ILE A 116 -1.54 8.19 5.60
N ASP A 117 -1.37 9.49 5.84
CA ASP A 117 -1.19 10.08 7.17
C ASP A 117 -2.29 11.13 7.39
N ASP A 118 -3.55 10.68 7.51
CA ASP A 118 -4.73 11.55 7.62
C ASP A 118 -5.82 10.85 8.44
N VAL A 119 -6.13 11.40 9.63
CA VAL A 119 -7.04 10.78 10.60
C VAL A 119 -8.47 10.67 10.04
N ASN A 120 -8.93 11.66 9.28
CA ASN A 120 -10.29 11.67 8.76
C ASN A 120 -10.46 10.58 7.68
N ILE A 121 -9.44 10.41 6.82
CA ILE A 121 -9.45 9.34 5.82
C ILE A 121 -9.42 7.97 6.51
N LYS A 122 -8.57 7.81 7.54
CA LYS A 122 -8.48 6.57 8.31
C LYS A 122 -9.80 6.22 8.96
N ASP A 123 -10.38 7.13 9.75
CA ASP A 123 -11.62 6.88 10.48
C ASP A 123 -12.76 6.53 9.51
N ARG A 124 -12.84 7.21 8.35
CA ARG A 124 -13.81 6.87 7.30
C ARG A 124 -13.64 5.44 6.78
N ILE A 125 -12.40 4.99 6.53
CA ILE A 125 -12.12 3.63 6.06
C ILE A 125 -12.44 2.62 7.17
N GLU A 126 -12.01 2.86 8.41
CA GLU A 126 -12.30 1.99 9.56
C GLU A 126 -13.81 1.86 9.80
N ASN A 127 -14.56 2.96 9.76
CA ASN A 127 -16.02 2.95 9.91
C ASN A 127 -16.71 2.15 8.79
N PHE A 128 -16.25 2.30 7.55
CA PHE A 128 -16.76 1.48 6.44
C PHE A 128 -16.52 0.00 6.70
N LEU A 129 -15.31 -0.39 7.09
CA LEU A 129 -14.96 -1.79 7.40
C LEU A 129 -15.81 -2.33 8.55
N SER A 130 -15.99 -1.57 9.63
CA SER A 130 -16.88 -1.93 10.74
C SER A 130 -18.32 -2.16 10.28
N SER A 131 -18.86 -1.27 9.43
CA SER A 131 -20.21 -1.45 8.87
C SER A 131 -20.32 -2.68 7.98
N LEU A 132 -19.26 -3.01 7.25
CA LEU A 132 -19.19 -4.20 6.40
C LEU A 132 -19.23 -5.48 7.23
N PHE A 133 -18.45 -5.54 8.32
CA PHE A 133 -18.46 -6.69 9.24
C PHE A 133 -19.79 -6.84 9.97
N GLN A 134 -20.38 -5.73 10.42
CA GLN A 134 -21.69 -5.75 11.05
C GLN A 134 -22.73 -6.40 10.13
N LYS A 135 -22.77 -5.96 8.87
CA LYS A 135 -23.74 -6.41 7.88
C LYS A 135 -23.54 -7.86 7.41
N TYR A 136 -22.29 -8.29 7.18
CA TYR A 136 -22.01 -9.55 6.48
C TYR A 136 -21.43 -10.67 7.36
N TYR A 137 -21.12 -10.38 8.63
CA TYR A 137 -20.57 -11.38 9.55
C TYR A 137 -21.35 -11.47 10.87
N ILE A 138 -21.83 -10.34 11.40
CA ILE A 138 -22.54 -10.31 12.69
C ILE A 138 -24.04 -10.54 12.48
N GLU A 139 -24.65 -9.83 11.52
CA GLU A 139 -26.10 -9.90 11.24
C GLU A 139 -26.48 -10.93 10.17
N GLY A 140 -25.51 -11.43 9.39
CA GLY A 140 -25.70 -12.41 8.33
C GLY A 140 -25.36 -13.82 8.79
#